data_AF-A0A6P1NNK3-F1
#
_entry.id   AF-A0A6P1NNK3-F1
#
_cell.length_a   1.000
_cell.length_b   1.000
_cell.length_c   1.000
_cell.angle_alpha   90.00
_cell.angle_beta   90.00
_cell.angle_gamma   90.00
#
_symmetry.space_group_name_H-M   'P 1'
#
loop_
_entity.id
_entity.type
_entity.pdbx_description
1 polymer ?
#
loop_
_entity_poly.entity_id
_entity_poly.type
_entity_poly.pdbx_seq_one_letter_code
_entity_poly.pdbx_strand_id
1 'polypeptide(L)'
;MTLTHRHPSWSGLTIRAGLTRSIVFNSLFKLFSNRDWGVFVQSFGIPVRVGKFDQSSTDSDRNTLWRAVSDVAGSLGCMIPKNMDLEFIEPRSGAGANDTHERRIKWLDEQTSKAVLGQTGTTDARQGTHAASMTHRLVQEDIERSDALLLAHTLNEQLVKQMVDYSFGPPADGHYPIATIGRPDEAPVSVLIDAVQKLGPQGLKIKADELYTRLNVKPPLEGDETVGIQPQTRNATPPPT
;
A
#
# COMPACT_ATOMS: atom_id res chain seq x y z
N MET A 1 16.60 -14.76 -25.50
CA MET A 1 15.70 -13.59 -25.32
C MET A 1 15.45 -13.43 -23.83
N THR A 2 15.81 -12.31 -23.22
CA THR A 2 15.50 -12.05 -21.79
C THR A 2 14.34 -11.08 -21.71
N LEU A 3 13.20 -11.53 -21.16
CA LEU A 3 12.04 -10.68 -20.90
C LEU A 3 12.45 -9.56 -19.93
N THR A 4 12.34 -8.31 -20.40
CA THR A 4 12.79 -7.13 -19.64
C THR A 4 11.64 -6.15 -19.50
N HIS A 5 11.06 -6.10 -18.31
CA HIS A 5 10.06 -5.09 -17.95
C HIS A 5 10.74 -3.79 -17.49
N ARG A 6 10.24 -2.65 -17.97
CA ARG A 6 10.76 -1.33 -17.59
C ARG A 6 9.61 -0.40 -17.22
N HIS A 7 9.58 -0.01 -15.95
CA HIS A 7 8.59 0.93 -15.45
C HIS A 7 8.95 2.38 -15.82
N PRO A 8 7.99 3.20 -16.33
CA PRO A 8 8.24 4.56 -16.80
C PRO A 8 8.29 5.63 -15.68
N SER A 9 8.63 5.27 -14.44
CA SER A 9 8.55 6.20 -13.30
C SER A 9 9.55 7.36 -13.37
N TRP A 10 10.61 7.23 -14.16
CA TRP A 10 11.63 8.26 -14.30
C TRP A 10 12.36 8.15 -15.65
N SER A 11 12.80 9.29 -16.20
CA SER A 11 13.57 9.35 -17.44
C SER A 11 15.05 9.03 -17.19
N GLY A 12 15.67 8.23 -18.06
CA GLY A 12 17.11 7.93 -18.00
C GLY A 12 17.47 6.45 -17.99
N LEU A 13 18.40 6.03 -17.12
CA LEU A 13 18.87 4.63 -17.03
C LEU A 13 17.86 3.75 -16.28
N THR A 14 17.71 2.49 -16.70
CA THR A 14 16.80 1.52 -16.05
C THR A 14 17.11 1.32 -14.56
N ILE A 15 18.39 1.39 -14.15
CA ILE A 15 18.80 1.30 -12.74
C ILE A 15 18.32 2.48 -11.88
N ARG A 16 17.94 3.59 -12.53
CA ARG A 16 17.39 4.79 -11.86
C ARG A 16 15.86 4.81 -11.88
N ALA A 17 15.23 3.90 -12.62
CA ALA A 17 13.79 3.72 -12.62
C ALA A 17 13.36 2.89 -11.39
N GLY A 18 12.13 3.11 -10.93
CA GLY A 18 11.55 2.42 -9.78
C GLY A 18 11.19 3.36 -8.62
N LEU A 19 10.12 2.98 -7.92
CA LEU A 19 9.62 3.65 -6.71
C LEU A 19 10.64 3.69 -5.57
N THR A 20 11.56 2.72 -5.53
CA THR A 20 12.62 2.62 -4.51
C THR A 20 13.42 3.91 -4.38
N ARG A 21 13.71 4.60 -5.50
CA ARG A 21 14.49 5.84 -5.47
C ARG A 21 13.77 6.98 -4.75
N SER A 22 12.45 7.09 -4.92
CA SER A 22 11.66 8.13 -4.24
C SER A 22 11.52 7.86 -2.75
N ILE A 23 11.57 6.59 -2.35
CA ILE A 23 11.27 6.14 -0.98
C ILE A 23 12.55 5.91 -0.15
N VAL A 24 13.71 5.71 -0.77
CA VAL A 24 14.96 5.31 -0.08
C VAL A 24 15.32 6.25 1.07
N PHE A 25 15.25 7.56 0.85
CA PHE A 25 15.58 8.53 1.90
C PHE A 25 14.54 8.52 3.01
N ASN A 26 13.26 8.37 2.67
CA ASN A 26 12.19 8.30 3.64
C ASN A 26 12.34 7.07 4.55
N SER A 27 12.62 5.90 3.95
CA SER A 27 12.94 4.66 4.67
C SER A 27 14.18 4.81 5.55
N LEU A 28 15.24 5.44 5.05
CA LEU A 28 16.47 5.70 5.82
C LEU A 28 16.21 6.60 7.03
N PHE A 29 15.49 7.71 6.85
CA PHE A 29 15.14 8.61 7.95
C PHE A 29 14.22 7.93 8.98
N LYS A 30 13.36 7.02 8.55
CA LYS A 30 12.51 6.21 9.45
C LYS A 30 13.37 5.29 10.31
N LEU A 31 14.36 4.62 9.72
CA LEU A 31 15.29 3.75 10.44
C LEU A 31 16.09 4.52 11.49
N PHE A 32 16.63 5.69 11.14
CA PHE A 32 17.33 6.54 12.12
C PHE A 32 16.42 7.03 13.23
N SER A 33 15.21 7.49 12.89
CA SER A 33 14.24 7.96 13.89
C SER A 33 13.83 6.84 14.85
N ASN A 34 13.70 5.61 14.37
CA ASN A 34 13.40 4.43 15.20
C ASN A 34 14.57 4.10 16.13
N ARG A 35 15.81 4.09 15.61
CA ARG A 35 17.00 3.91 16.45
C ARG A 35 17.07 4.95 17.56
N ASP A 36 16.89 6.22 17.23
CA ASP A 36 16.93 7.32 18.20
C ASP A 36 15.82 7.18 19.23
N TRP A 37 14.64 6.73 18.81
CA TRP A 37 13.54 6.44 19.73
C TRP A 37 13.88 5.31 20.70
N GLY A 38 14.55 4.25 20.24
CA GLY A 38 15.03 3.17 21.11
C GLY A 38 16.02 3.67 22.18
N VAL A 39 16.97 4.53 21.79
CA VAL A 39 17.92 5.16 22.73
C VAL A 39 17.18 6.06 23.72
N PHE A 40 16.20 6.83 23.24
CA PHE A 40 15.36 7.68 24.08
C PHE A 40 14.59 6.85 25.11
N VAL A 41 13.87 5.80 24.69
CA VAL A 41 13.09 4.93 25.59
C VAL A 41 13.99 4.24 26.62
N GLN A 42 15.19 3.79 26.23
CA GLN A 42 16.16 3.21 27.14
C GLN A 42 16.63 4.22 28.20
N SER A 43 16.86 5.47 27.78
CA SER A 43 17.37 6.53 28.66
C SER A 43 16.27 7.14 29.54
N PHE A 44 15.01 7.14 29.06
CA PHE A 44 13.89 7.80 29.73
C PHE A 44 13.59 7.24 31.13
N GLY A 45 13.88 5.95 31.37
CA GLY A 45 13.69 5.30 32.66
C GLY A 45 14.96 5.17 33.53
N ILE A 46 16.14 5.49 32.98
CA ILE A 46 17.42 5.27 33.66
C ILE A 46 18.08 6.63 33.88
N PRO A 47 18.08 7.17 35.12
CA PRO A 47 18.74 8.44 35.38
C PRO A 47 20.23 8.33 35.08
N VAL A 48 20.79 9.38 34.47
CA VAL A 48 22.23 9.52 34.23
C VAL A 48 22.94 9.49 35.58
N ARG A 49 23.83 8.52 35.76
CA ARG A 49 24.59 8.37 37.01
C ARG A 49 25.92 9.09 36.88
N VAL A 50 26.19 10.00 37.81
CA VAL A 50 27.41 10.80 37.83
C VAL A 50 28.28 10.36 39.00
N GLY A 51 29.43 9.78 38.70
CA GLY A 51 30.47 9.48 39.68
C GLY A 51 31.28 10.72 40.01
N LYS A 52 31.34 11.11 41.28
CA LYS A 52 32.18 12.23 41.74
C LYS A 52 33.48 11.69 42.35
N PHE A 53 34.64 12.11 41.87
CA PHE A 53 35.94 11.76 42.44
C PHE A 53 36.66 12.98 43.04
N ASP A 54 37.53 12.74 44.01
CA ASP A 54 38.32 13.80 44.62
C ASP A 54 39.62 14.06 43.84
N GLN A 55 40.13 15.30 43.86
CA GLN A 55 41.37 15.68 43.16
C GLN A 55 42.58 14.91 43.70
N SER A 56 42.52 14.45 44.95
CA SER A 56 43.55 13.65 45.62
C SER A 56 43.52 12.15 45.26
N SER A 57 42.53 11.68 44.50
CA SER A 57 42.35 10.26 44.19
C SER A 57 43.48 9.72 43.31
N THR A 58 43.89 8.47 43.51
CA THR A 58 44.91 7.82 42.66
C THR A 58 44.29 7.39 41.32
N ASP A 59 45.11 7.20 40.28
CA ASP A 59 44.65 6.65 38.98
C ASP A 59 43.93 5.30 39.11
N SER A 60 44.35 4.47 40.06
CA SER A 60 43.70 3.18 40.36
C SER A 60 42.26 3.36 40.85
N ASP A 61 42.02 4.35 41.71
CA ASP A 61 40.70 4.62 42.28
C ASP A 61 39.76 5.22 41.23
N ARG A 62 40.30 6.12 40.38
CA ARG A 62 39.57 6.65 39.22
C ARG A 62 39.16 5.53 38.27
N ASN A 63 40.05 4.62 37.92
CA ASN A 63 39.73 3.51 37.03
C ASN A 63 38.70 2.55 37.63
N THR A 64 38.75 2.32 38.94
CA THR A 64 37.76 1.49 39.66
C THR A 64 36.38 2.14 39.65
N LEU A 65 36.33 3.46 39.92
CA LEU A 65 35.09 4.23 39.85
C LEU A 65 34.53 4.24 38.43
N TRP A 66 35.37 4.37 37.40
CA TRP A 66 34.94 4.35 36.01
C TRP A 66 34.28 3.02 35.65
N ARG A 67 34.91 1.89 36.00
CA ARG A 67 34.35 0.55 35.79
C ARG A 67 33.00 0.39 36.50
N ALA A 68 32.91 0.79 37.77
CA ALA A 68 31.65 0.72 38.53
C ALA A 68 30.55 1.58 37.89
N VAL A 69 30.89 2.78 37.39
CA VAL A 69 29.94 3.66 36.70
C VAL A 69 29.52 3.09 35.35
N SER A 70 30.45 2.55 34.55
CA SER A 70 30.15 1.94 33.25
C SER A 70 29.32 0.65 33.39
N ASP A 71 29.60 -0.19 34.39
CA ASP A 71 28.87 -1.44 34.62
C ASP A 71 27.42 -1.18 35.09
N VAL A 72 27.21 -0.13 35.91
CA VAL A 72 25.89 0.19 36.46
C VAL A 72 25.07 1.11 35.54
N ALA A 73 25.71 2.03 34.83
CA ALA A 73 25.04 3.04 34.01
C ALA A 73 25.10 2.75 32.49
N GLY A 74 25.82 1.72 32.06
CA GLY A 74 26.03 1.42 30.64
C GLY A 74 26.68 2.59 29.91
N SER A 75 26.11 2.96 28.75
CA SER A 75 26.60 4.07 27.91
C SER A 75 26.24 5.48 28.42
N LEU A 76 25.55 5.60 29.56
CA LEU A 76 25.03 6.86 30.11
C LEU A 76 25.70 7.25 31.44
N GLY A 77 26.94 6.82 31.67
CA GLY A 77 27.74 7.16 32.85
C GLY A 77 28.66 8.36 32.61
N CYS A 78 28.79 9.24 33.58
CA CYS A 78 29.76 10.34 33.56
C CYS A 78 30.58 10.37 34.85
N MET A 79 31.84 10.79 34.76
CA MET A 79 32.71 11.01 35.91
C MET A 79 33.19 12.45 35.93
N ILE A 80 32.99 13.14 37.06
CA ILE A 80 33.41 14.54 37.24
C ILE A 80 34.19 14.72 38.55
N PRO A 81 35.17 15.65 38.60
CA PRO A 81 35.78 16.06 39.86
C PRO A 81 34.74 16.69 40.80
N LYS A 82 34.87 16.52 42.12
CA LYS A 82 33.97 17.13 43.12
C LYS A 82 33.84 18.66 43.01
N ASN A 83 34.85 19.34 42.49
CA ASN A 83 34.89 20.79 42.32
C ASN A 83 34.21 21.28 41.04
N MET A 84 33.74 20.36 40.18
CA MET A 84 33.05 20.67 38.95
C MET A 84 31.60 20.20 39.09
N ASP A 85 30.66 21.08 38.77
CA ASP A 85 29.24 20.74 38.71
C ASP A 85 28.80 20.57 37.27
N LEU A 86 27.94 19.58 37.05
CA LEU A 86 27.32 19.28 35.76
C LEU A 86 25.81 19.43 35.94
N GLU A 87 25.27 20.49 35.34
CA GLU A 87 23.84 20.77 35.35
C GLU A 87 23.17 20.09 34.15
N PHE A 88 22.20 19.20 34.42
CA PHE A 88 21.35 18.64 33.39
C PHE A 88 20.21 19.63 33.13
N ILE A 89 20.34 20.42 32.07
CA ILE A 89 19.25 21.29 31.62
C ILE A 89 18.20 20.41 30.95
N GLU A 90 17.16 20.06 31.70
CA GLU A 90 16.00 19.41 31.11
C GLU A 90 15.31 20.40 30.15
N PRO A 91 15.16 20.08 28.86
CA PRO A 91 14.31 20.88 28.00
C PRO A 91 12.90 20.84 28.60
N ARG A 92 12.27 22.01 28.82
CA ARG A 92 10.89 22.10 29.31
C ARG A 92 10.01 21.12 28.54
N SER A 93 9.64 20.02 29.18
CA SER A 93 8.76 19.00 28.61
C SER A 93 7.38 19.60 28.39
N GLY A 94 7.16 20.19 27.21
CA GLY A 94 5.82 20.49 26.74
C GLY A 94 5.03 19.20 26.55
N ALA A 95 3.71 19.25 26.73
CA ALA A 95 2.82 18.13 26.43
C ALA A 95 3.08 17.64 24.98
N GLY A 96 3.51 16.38 24.84
CA GLY A 96 3.83 15.76 23.55
C GLY A 96 5.32 15.63 23.19
N ALA A 97 6.25 16.05 24.06
CA ALA A 97 7.69 15.87 23.82
C ALA A 97 8.07 14.38 23.64
N ASN A 98 7.47 13.48 24.42
CA ASN A 98 7.71 12.04 24.37
C ASN A 98 7.23 11.38 23.06
N ASP A 99 6.19 11.93 22.43
CA ASP A 99 5.60 11.38 21.20
C ASP A 99 6.28 11.91 19.93
N THR A 100 7.24 12.83 20.04
CA THR A 100 7.87 13.49 18.89
C THR A 100 8.49 12.47 17.93
N HIS A 101 9.14 11.44 18.47
CA HIS A 101 9.73 10.35 17.70
C HIS A 101 8.67 9.51 16.98
N GLU A 102 7.61 9.10 17.70
CA GLU A 102 6.51 8.33 17.11
C GLU A 102 5.81 9.12 15.99
N ARG A 103 5.51 10.41 16.22
CA ARG A 103 4.87 11.29 15.24
C ARG A 103 5.74 11.46 13.99
N ARG A 104 7.05 11.57 14.14
CA ARG A 104 7.99 11.62 13.00
C ARG A 104 7.96 10.30 12.23
N ILE A 105 7.99 9.17 12.92
CA ILE A 105 7.94 7.83 12.29
C ILE A 105 6.62 7.66 11.52
N LYS A 106 5.48 8.01 12.12
CA LYS A 106 4.16 7.98 11.46
C LYS A 106 4.12 8.89 10.24
N TRP A 107 4.60 10.12 10.35
CA TRP A 107 4.63 11.04 9.21
C TRP A 107 5.44 10.49 8.04
N LEU A 108 6.62 9.91 8.31
CA LEU A 108 7.46 9.27 7.28
C LEU A 108 6.75 8.06 6.63
N ASP A 109 6.05 7.26 7.44
CA ASP A 109 5.26 6.13 6.95
C ASP A 109 4.12 6.58 6.04
N GLU A 110 3.42 7.63 6.43
CA GLU A 110 2.33 8.22 5.65
C GLU A 110 2.81 8.78 4.31
N GLN A 111 3.98 9.42 4.26
CA GLN A 111 4.57 9.86 2.99
C GLN A 111 4.93 8.67 2.10
N THR A 112 5.36 7.54 2.69
CA THR A 112 5.64 6.31 1.94
C THR A 112 4.35 5.71 1.37
N SER A 113 3.29 5.62 2.18
CA SER A 113 1.97 5.14 1.74
C SER A 113 1.40 6.00 0.61
N LYS A 114 1.51 7.34 0.69
CA LYS A 114 1.10 8.23 -0.42
C LYS A 114 1.91 7.99 -1.69
N ALA A 115 3.21 7.75 -1.58
CA ALA A 115 4.07 7.53 -2.73
C ALA A 115 3.79 6.20 -3.45
N VAL A 116 3.40 5.15 -2.72
CA VAL A 116 3.14 3.81 -3.28
C VAL A 116 1.67 3.61 -3.65
N LEU A 117 0.76 3.88 -2.71
CA LEU A 117 -0.67 3.59 -2.83
C LEU A 117 -1.48 4.81 -3.29
N GLY A 118 -0.87 6.00 -3.38
CA GLY A 118 -1.55 7.25 -3.70
C GLY A 118 -2.37 7.86 -2.55
N GLN A 119 -2.47 7.17 -1.41
CA GLN A 119 -3.29 7.59 -0.27
C GLN A 119 -2.80 6.99 1.06
N THR A 120 -3.32 7.50 2.18
CA THR A 120 -3.03 7.01 3.54
C THR A 120 -4.24 6.51 4.30
N GLY A 121 -5.46 6.80 3.83
CA GLY A 121 -6.69 6.59 4.59
C GLY A 121 -7.12 5.13 4.75
N THR A 122 -6.74 4.22 3.84
CA THR A 122 -7.06 2.79 4.00
C THR A 122 -6.01 2.03 4.81
N THR A 123 -4.76 2.51 4.80
CA THR A 123 -3.63 1.85 5.47
C THR A 123 -3.54 2.26 6.93
N ASP A 124 -3.58 3.57 7.18
CA ASP A 124 -3.71 4.13 8.51
C ASP A 124 -5.19 4.43 8.69
N ALA A 125 -5.94 3.50 9.28
CA ALA A 125 -7.38 3.63 9.57
C ALA A 125 -7.66 4.79 10.54
N ARG A 126 -7.43 6.03 10.10
CA ARG A 126 -7.91 7.24 10.72
C ARG A 126 -9.41 7.22 10.53
N GLN A 127 -10.15 7.36 11.63
CA GLN A 127 -11.61 7.41 11.60
C GLN A 127 -12.08 8.40 10.52
N GLY A 128 -12.52 7.82 9.41
CA GLY A 128 -13.02 8.50 8.23
C GLY A 128 -14.24 7.74 7.76
N THR A 129 -15.31 8.48 7.50
CA THR A 129 -16.59 7.98 6.99
C THR A 129 -16.37 7.03 5.82
N HIS A 130 -17.17 5.97 5.71
CA HIS A 130 -17.10 4.97 4.63
C HIS A 130 -17.00 5.57 3.21
N ALA A 131 -17.48 6.80 3.00
CA ALA A 131 -17.32 7.52 1.75
C ALA A 131 -15.85 7.83 1.38
N ALA A 132 -14.99 8.15 2.35
CA ALA A 132 -13.58 8.44 2.11
C ALA A 132 -12.77 7.18 1.79
N SER A 133 -13.10 6.03 2.39
CA SER A 133 -12.42 4.78 2.06
C SER A 133 -12.76 4.28 0.65
N MET A 134 -13.98 4.55 0.16
CA MET A 134 -14.36 4.23 -1.22
C MET A 134 -13.59 5.08 -2.25
N THR A 135 -13.41 6.38 -2.01
CA THR A 135 -12.61 7.22 -2.92
C THR A 135 -11.13 6.84 -2.91
N HIS A 136 -10.59 6.42 -1.77
CA HIS A 136 -9.21 5.91 -1.68
C HIS A 136 -9.01 4.59 -2.43
N ARG A 137 -10.03 3.73 -2.47
CA ARG A 137 -9.99 2.49 -3.27
C ARG A 137 -9.87 2.79 -4.76
N LEU A 138 -10.58 3.80 -5.25
CA LEU A 138 -10.53 4.19 -6.68
C LEU A 138 -9.10 4.57 -7.10
N VAL A 139 -8.38 5.33 -6.27
CA VAL A 139 -6.97 5.70 -6.55
C VAL A 139 -6.08 4.46 -6.61
N GLN A 140 -6.30 3.50 -5.72
CA GLN A 140 -5.56 2.23 -5.72
C GLN A 140 -5.87 1.41 -6.98
N GLU A 141 -7.13 1.35 -7.39
CA GLU A 141 -7.58 0.66 -8.60
C GLU A 141 -7.00 1.30 -9.87
N ASP A 142 -6.88 2.64 -9.91
CA ASP A 142 -6.23 3.35 -11.02
C ASP A 142 -4.74 3.00 -11.14
N ILE A 143 -4.02 2.95 -10.02
CA ILE A 143 -2.60 2.54 -10.00
C ILE A 143 -2.47 1.07 -10.41
N GLU A 144 -3.30 0.18 -9.86
CA GLU A 144 -3.33 -1.25 -10.21
C GLU A 144 -3.56 -1.44 -11.72
N ARG A 145 -4.54 -0.71 -12.30
CA ARG A 145 -4.85 -0.77 -13.73
C ARG A 145 -3.69 -0.27 -14.58
N SER A 146 -3.06 0.83 -14.18
CA SER A 146 -1.87 1.36 -14.85
C SER A 146 -0.72 0.33 -14.87
N ASP A 147 -0.44 -0.29 -13.73
CA ASP A 147 0.61 -1.31 -13.62
C ASP A 147 0.29 -2.55 -14.46
N ALA A 148 -0.97 -2.99 -14.44
CA ALA A 148 -1.43 -4.13 -15.24
C ALA A 148 -1.30 -3.86 -16.75
N LEU A 149 -1.62 -2.64 -17.21
CA LEU A 149 -1.43 -2.23 -18.60
C LEU A 149 0.06 -2.22 -19.01
N LEU A 150 0.95 -1.73 -18.14
CA LEU A 150 2.39 -1.74 -18.41
C LEU A 150 2.97 -3.16 -18.53
N LEU A 151 2.51 -4.07 -17.68
CA LEU A 151 2.88 -5.49 -17.73
C LEU A 151 2.31 -6.16 -18.99
N ALA A 152 1.04 -5.93 -19.31
CA ALA A 152 0.41 -6.45 -20.52
C ALA A 152 1.14 -5.98 -21.77
N HIS A 153 1.52 -4.70 -21.84
CA HIS A 153 2.30 -4.17 -22.97
C HIS A 153 3.64 -4.89 -23.12
N THR A 154 4.39 -5.04 -22.03
CA THR A 154 5.69 -5.75 -22.03
C THR A 154 5.52 -7.20 -22.50
N LEU A 155 4.49 -7.90 -22.01
CA LEU A 155 4.23 -9.29 -22.32
C LEU A 155 3.80 -9.47 -23.78
N ASN A 156 2.93 -8.59 -24.30
CA ASN A 156 2.48 -8.66 -25.68
C ASN A 156 3.62 -8.39 -26.68
N GLU A 157 4.44 -7.38 -26.42
CA GLU A 157 5.55 -7.04 -27.34
C GLU A 157 6.68 -8.06 -27.31
N GLN A 158 7.08 -8.52 -26.11
CA GLN A 158 8.30 -9.32 -25.97
C GLN A 158 8.05 -10.82 -25.98
N LEU A 159 6.89 -11.29 -25.49
CA LEU A 159 6.62 -12.72 -25.33
C LEU A 159 5.60 -13.22 -26.35
N VAL A 160 4.40 -12.62 -26.39
CA VAL A 160 3.29 -13.15 -27.19
C VAL A 160 3.63 -13.15 -28.67
N LYS A 161 4.14 -12.03 -29.18
CA LYS A 161 4.58 -11.92 -30.58
C LYS A 161 5.57 -13.03 -30.95
N GLN A 162 6.58 -13.24 -30.11
CA GLN A 162 7.63 -14.23 -30.38
C GLN A 162 7.15 -15.67 -30.28
N MET A 163 6.27 -15.97 -29.31
CA MET A 163 5.69 -17.30 -29.16
C MET A 163 4.86 -17.67 -30.38
N VAL A 164 4.07 -16.73 -30.91
CA VAL A 164 3.26 -16.92 -32.11
C VAL A 164 4.16 -17.09 -33.33
N ASP A 165 5.14 -16.20 -33.53
CA ASP A 165 6.09 -16.28 -34.64
C ASP A 165 6.84 -17.62 -34.67
N TYR A 166 7.24 -18.13 -33.51
CA TYR A 166 7.96 -19.40 -33.43
C TYR A 166 7.06 -20.64 -33.60
N SER A 167 5.82 -20.58 -33.10
CA SER A 167 4.93 -21.75 -33.10
C SER A 167 4.11 -21.90 -34.39
N PHE A 168 3.66 -20.78 -34.95
CA PHE A 168 2.73 -20.75 -36.09
C PHE A 168 3.25 -19.95 -37.29
N GLY A 169 4.36 -19.24 -37.13
CA GLY A 169 4.83 -18.26 -38.10
C GLY A 169 4.09 -16.91 -37.99
N PRO A 170 4.59 -15.86 -38.65
CA PRO A 170 3.95 -14.55 -38.66
C PRO A 170 2.53 -14.64 -39.25
N PRO A 171 1.49 -14.12 -38.57
CA PRO A 171 0.13 -14.12 -39.10
C PRO A 171 0.05 -13.34 -40.41
N ALA A 172 -0.67 -13.88 -41.41
CA ALA A 172 -0.86 -13.22 -42.71
C ALA A 172 -1.56 -11.85 -42.59
N ASP A 173 -2.47 -11.72 -41.62
CA ASP A 173 -3.22 -10.49 -41.35
C ASP A 173 -2.45 -9.49 -40.47
N GLY A 174 -1.26 -9.87 -39.97
CA GLY A 174 -0.44 -9.03 -39.09
C GLY A 174 -1.00 -8.83 -37.67
N HIS A 175 -2.15 -9.42 -37.35
CA HIS A 175 -2.78 -9.32 -36.03
C HIS A 175 -2.30 -10.43 -35.10
N TYR A 176 -1.68 -10.03 -34.00
CA TYR A 176 -1.29 -10.93 -32.91
C TYR A 176 -2.38 -10.98 -31.84
N PRO A 177 -2.56 -12.11 -31.15
CA PRO A 177 -3.43 -12.17 -29.97
C PRO A 177 -2.93 -11.20 -28.90
N ILE A 178 -3.87 -10.56 -28.20
CA ILE A 178 -3.55 -9.61 -27.13
C ILE A 178 -3.86 -10.27 -25.80
N ALA A 179 -2.83 -10.51 -25.00
CA ALA A 179 -2.95 -10.92 -23.61
C ALA A 179 -3.24 -9.69 -22.75
N THR A 180 -4.41 -9.67 -22.11
CA THR A 180 -4.79 -8.61 -21.17
C THR A 180 -4.56 -9.08 -19.75
N ILE A 181 -3.88 -8.25 -18.95
CA ILE A 181 -3.69 -8.46 -17.51
C ILE A 181 -4.51 -7.37 -16.81
N GLY A 182 -5.34 -7.75 -15.85
CA GLY A 182 -6.13 -6.81 -15.06
C GLY A 182 -7.40 -7.43 -14.52
N ARG A 183 -8.00 -6.78 -13.52
CA ARG A 183 -9.34 -7.12 -13.06
C ARG A 183 -10.35 -6.74 -14.15
N PRO A 184 -11.24 -7.65 -14.59
CA PRO A 184 -12.28 -7.28 -15.53
C PRO A 184 -13.19 -6.24 -14.86
N ASP A 185 -13.53 -5.18 -15.60
CA ASP A 185 -14.42 -4.10 -15.15
C ASP A 185 -15.87 -4.64 -15.15
N GLU A 186 -16.13 -5.60 -14.27
CA GLU A 186 -17.43 -6.22 -14.13
C GLU A 186 -18.30 -5.36 -13.22
N ALA A 187 -19.28 -4.68 -13.82
CA ALA A 187 -20.34 -4.03 -13.07
C ALA A 187 -20.92 -5.00 -12.03
N PRO A 188 -21.07 -4.59 -10.76
CA PRO A 188 -21.61 -5.44 -9.73
C PRO A 188 -23.01 -5.91 -10.15
N VAL A 189 -23.32 -7.16 -9.84
CA VAL A 189 -24.57 -7.83 -10.23
C VAL A 189 -25.81 -7.01 -9.86
N SER A 190 -25.77 -6.27 -8.75
CA SER A 190 -26.86 -5.36 -8.33
C SER A 190 -27.14 -4.25 -9.35
N VAL A 191 -26.11 -3.63 -9.92
CA VAL A 191 -26.26 -2.57 -10.94
C VAL A 191 -26.78 -3.16 -12.24
N LEU A 192 -26.39 -4.39 -12.58
CA LEU A 192 -26.93 -5.10 -13.74
C LEU A 192 -28.42 -5.41 -13.55
N ILE A 193 -28.84 -5.89 -12.38
CA ILE A 193 -30.25 -6.13 -12.06
C ILE A 193 -31.05 -4.83 -12.12
N ASP A 194 -30.54 -3.74 -11.53
CA ASP A 194 -31.18 -2.42 -11.58
C ASP A 194 -31.30 -1.87 -13.00
N ALA A 195 -30.27 -2.05 -13.82
CA ALA A 195 -30.29 -1.64 -15.23
C ALA A 195 -31.32 -2.44 -16.02
N VAL A 196 -31.39 -3.77 -15.81
CA VAL A 196 -32.39 -4.63 -16.46
C VAL A 196 -33.82 -4.26 -16.02
N GLN A 197 -34.04 -3.98 -14.74
CA GLN A 197 -35.36 -3.59 -14.23
C GLN A 197 -35.82 -2.21 -14.75
N LYS A 198 -34.91 -1.22 -14.81
CA LYS A 198 -35.25 0.15 -15.22
C LYS A 198 -35.31 0.32 -16.74
N LEU A 199 -34.38 -0.32 -17.46
CA LEU A 199 -34.22 -0.15 -18.91
C LEU A 199 -34.86 -1.29 -19.73
N GLY A 200 -35.15 -2.44 -19.11
CA GLY A 200 -35.90 -3.53 -19.75
C GLY A 200 -37.26 -3.06 -20.28
N PRO A 201 -38.10 -2.38 -19.47
CA PRO A 201 -39.35 -1.79 -19.94
C PRO A 201 -39.16 -0.68 -20.99
N GLN A 202 -37.98 -0.06 -21.06
CA GLN A 202 -37.62 0.98 -22.02
C GLN A 202 -37.04 0.41 -23.33
N GLY A 203 -36.95 -0.92 -23.46
CA GLY A 203 -36.54 -1.60 -24.68
C GLY A 203 -35.06 -1.98 -24.76
N LEU A 204 -34.32 -1.96 -23.63
CA LEU A 204 -32.96 -2.48 -23.59
C LEU A 204 -32.97 -4.00 -23.82
N LYS A 205 -32.45 -4.43 -24.97
CA LYS A 205 -32.31 -5.85 -25.33
C LYS A 205 -30.89 -6.32 -25.01
N ILE A 206 -30.77 -7.18 -24.00
CA ILE A 206 -29.50 -7.82 -23.61
C ILE A 206 -29.60 -9.31 -23.98
N LYS A 207 -28.51 -9.89 -24.48
CA LYS A 207 -28.45 -11.35 -24.69
C LYS A 207 -28.52 -12.06 -23.34
N ALA A 208 -29.41 -13.04 -23.22
CA ALA A 208 -29.59 -13.80 -21.98
C ALA A 208 -28.30 -14.54 -21.56
N ASP A 209 -27.53 -15.06 -22.53
CA ASP A 209 -26.26 -15.76 -22.27
C ASP A 209 -25.23 -14.89 -21.55
N GLU A 210 -25.19 -13.59 -21.86
CA GLU A 210 -24.28 -12.64 -21.20
C GLU A 210 -24.70 -12.43 -19.74
N LEU A 211 -26.00 -12.43 -19.43
CA LEU A 211 -26.52 -12.35 -18.06
C LEU A 211 -26.22 -13.62 -17.26
N TYR A 212 -26.44 -14.80 -17.85
CA TYR A 212 -26.13 -16.09 -17.23
C TYR A 212 -24.64 -16.23 -16.90
N THR A 213 -23.78 -15.87 -17.86
CA THR A 213 -22.32 -15.88 -17.66
C THR A 213 -21.91 -14.92 -16.54
N ARG A 214 -22.50 -13.72 -16.48
CA ARG A 214 -22.23 -12.71 -15.44
C ARG A 214 -22.72 -13.12 -14.05
N LEU A 215 -23.85 -13.82 -13.97
CA LEU A 215 -24.38 -14.36 -12.72
C LEU A 215 -23.63 -15.63 -12.28
N ASN A 216 -22.75 -16.16 -13.12
CA ASN A 216 -22.11 -17.46 -12.97
C ASN A 216 -23.15 -18.61 -12.80
N VAL A 217 -24.28 -18.48 -13.49
CA VAL A 217 -25.38 -19.46 -13.50
C VAL A 217 -25.51 -19.99 -14.93
N LYS A 218 -25.70 -21.30 -15.10
CA LYS A 218 -25.94 -21.87 -16.42
C LYS A 218 -27.38 -21.57 -16.88
N PRO A 219 -27.62 -21.39 -18.18
CA PRO A 219 -28.97 -21.28 -18.69
C PRO A 219 -29.76 -22.56 -18.31
N PRO A 220 -31.01 -22.42 -17.85
CA PRO A 220 -31.85 -23.57 -17.52
C PRO A 220 -32.15 -24.39 -18.78
N LEU A 221 -32.09 -25.72 -18.66
CA LEU A 221 -32.48 -26.63 -19.73
C LEU A 221 -33.99 -26.87 -19.70
N GLU A 222 -34.56 -27.35 -20.82
CA GLU A 222 -35.97 -27.74 -20.90
C GLU A 222 -36.25 -28.87 -19.88
N GLY A 223 -36.90 -28.53 -18.76
CA GLY A 223 -37.24 -29.47 -17.68
C GLY A 223 -36.66 -29.16 -16.30
N ASP A 224 -35.79 -28.14 -16.16
CA ASP A 224 -35.26 -27.75 -14.84
C ASP A 224 -36.29 -26.98 -14.00
N GLU A 225 -36.33 -27.23 -12.68
CA GLU A 225 -37.12 -26.44 -11.74
C GLU A 225 -36.56 -25.01 -11.67
N THR A 226 -37.26 -24.07 -12.31
CA THR A 226 -36.86 -22.65 -12.35
C THR A 226 -37.58 -21.85 -11.27
N VAL A 227 -36.84 -20.98 -10.58
CA VAL A 227 -37.40 -20.04 -9.59
C VAL A 227 -37.48 -18.65 -10.22
N GLY A 228 -38.71 -18.19 -10.51
CA GLY A 228 -38.98 -16.88 -11.08
C GLY A 228 -40.48 -16.64 -11.30
N ILE A 229 -40.94 -15.40 -11.12
CA ILE A 229 -42.31 -15.03 -11.46
C ILE A 229 -42.43 -15.08 -12.99
N GLN A 230 -43.23 -16.02 -13.51
CA GLN A 230 -43.61 -16.02 -14.93
C GLN A 230 -44.25 -14.66 -15.26
N PRO A 231 -43.73 -13.91 -16.26
CA PRO A 231 -44.32 -12.62 -16.61
C PRO A 231 -45.76 -12.86 -17.07
N GLN A 232 -46.72 -12.24 -16.39
CA GLN A 232 -48.12 -12.27 -16.82
C GLN A 232 -48.20 -11.73 -18.24
N THR A 233 -48.51 -12.59 -19.20
CA THR A 233 -48.89 -12.18 -20.55
C THR A 233 -50.11 -11.29 -20.42
N ARG A 234 -49.91 -9.98 -20.59
CA ARG A 234 -51.00 -9.01 -20.67
C ARG A 234 -51.74 -9.32 -21.98
N ASN A 235 -52.77 -10.15 -21.89
CA ASN A 235 -53.60 -10.53 -23.02
C ASN A 235 -54.15 -9.23 -23.66
N ALA A 236 -53.74 -8.95 -24.89
CA ALA A 236 -54.32 -7.89 -25.68
C ALA A 236 -55.78 -8.27 -25.98
N THR A 237 -56.72 -7.47 -25.48
CA THR A 237 -58.14 -7.60 -25.81
C THR A 237 -58.30 -7.45 -27.33
N PRO A 238 -58.97 -8.38 -28.03
CA PRO A 238 -59.20 -8.24 -29.47
C PRO A 238 -60.11 -7.03 -29.75
N PRO A 239 -59.94 -6.35 -30.90
CA PRO A 239 -60.71 -5.16 -31.23
C PRO A 239 -62.21 -5.51 -31.39
N PRO A 240 -63.12 -4.63 -30.95
CA PRO A 240 -64.54 -4.81 -31.18
C PRO A 240 -64.84 -4.72 -32.69
N THR A 241 -65.60 -5.71 -33.17
CA THR A 241 -66.18 -5.81 -34.53
C THR A 241 -67.09 -4.65 -34.87
#